data_AF-A0A7C3YK62-F1
#
_entry.id   AF-A0A7C3YK62-F1
#
_cell.length_a   1.000
_cell.length_b   1.000
_cell.length_c   1.000
_cell.angle_alpha   90.00
_cell.angle_beta   90.00
_cell.angle_gamma   90.00
#
_symmetry.space_group_name_H-M   'P 1'
#
loop_
_entity.id
_entity.type
_entity.pdbx_description
1 polymer ?
#
loop_
_entity_poly.entity_id
_entity_poly.type
_entity_poly.pdbx_seq_one_letter_code
_entity_poly.pdbx_strand_id
1 'polypeptide(L)'
;MDDLKLSLEKYGVWILAKQLGRNDPREFPPNDENIKKSREFIRDKSINPDYIPDSCKKLKTIFSFVQPHNLDIYYESYFPLKQLSIRLDSDQDNDTDYLFNEFNKEFMSLPKKDGRFETFYNLFKKYTWYIPGTLEMEGISLFEQFKAVTAISHCLVKGGEKSLLVGGDIPGIQSMLYTITSKGAAKSLRGRSFYLQMLCDIIVQTIIRELSLTSANIIYSAGGNFKILASSADSEKLQTARDEINNRLLDAHRGELFLAMDWIEINLNELVSSDAFSEKVKQLVKKIGTQKRAWFAHHTKDGRYDDIFGVQGEGGSSEHINYCEVCHVEVDENTREIDEDGTIKCKQCDSFEELSSKLRKKFWLMLSYCENT
;
A
#
# COMPACT_ATOMS: atom_id res chain seq x y z
N MET A 1 -6.75 11.47 -17.52
CA MET A 1 -5.90 10.62 -16.64
C MET A 1 -5.09 9.62 -17.47
N ASP A 2 -5.67 9.05 -18.53
CA ASP A 2 -4.95 8.06 -19.35
C ASP A 2 -3.80 8.65 -20.17
N ASP A 3 -3.91 9.90 -20.62
CA ASP A 3 -2.80 10.61 -21.25
C ASP A 3 -1.59 10.76 -20.31
N LEU A 4 -1.83 11.10 -19.04
CA LEU A 4 -0.78 11.18 -18.03
C LEU A 4 -0.13 9.81 -17.80
N LYS A 5 -0.93 8.73 -17.68
CA LYS A 5 -0.41 7.37 -17.53
C LYS A 5 0.51 6.98 -18.69
N LEU A 6 0.12 7.30 -19.93
CA LEU A 6 0.95 7.04 -21.10
C LEU A 6 2.25 7.87 -21.09
N SER A 7 2.18 9.14 -20.70
CA SER A 7 3.36 10.00 -20.53
C SER A 7 4.30 9.46 -19.45
N LEU A 8 3.76 8.92 -18.36
CA LEU A 8 4.52 8.29 -17.27
C LEU A 8 5.14 6.95 -17.70
N GLU A 9 4.46 6.13 -18.49
CA GLU A 9 5.06 4.91 -19.07
C GLU A 9 6.30 5.27 -19.91
N LYS A 10 6.16 6.26 -20.79
CA LYS A 10 7.29 6.77 -21.60
C LYS A 10 8.40 7.33 -20.71
N TYR A 11 8.05 8.05 -19.65
CA TYR A 11 9.00 8.57 -18.68
C TYR A 11 9.82 7.47 -18.02
N GLY A 12 9.16 6.41 -17.52
CA GLY A 12 9.82 5.29 -16.86
C GLY A 12 10.80 4.58 -17.80
N VAL A 13 10.37 4.28 -19.03
CA VAL A 13 11.26 3.68 -20.06
C VAL A 13 12.48 4.58 -20.32
N TRP A 14 12.26 5.88 -20.47
CA TRP A 14 13.32 6.86 -20.74
C TRP A 14 14.36 6.94 -19.60
N ILE A 15 13.92 7.04 -18.33
CA ILE A 15 14.87 7.10 -17.20
C ILE A 15 15.63 5.79 -16.99
N LEU A 16 15.02 4.66 -17.31
CA LEU A 16 15.69 3.35 -17.26
C LEU A 16 16.79 3.25 -18.32
N ALA A 17 16.47 3.59 -19.57
CA ALA A 17 17.44 3.60 -20.66
C ALA A 17 18.63 4.53 -20.32
N LYS A 18 18.34 5.74 -19.84
CA LYS A 18 19.37 6.71 -19.40
C LYS A 18 20.26 6.13 -18.30
N GLN A 19 19.68 5.54 -17.26
CA GLN A 19 20.44 5.02 -16.13
C GLN A 19 21.29 3.79 -16.47
N LEU A 20 20.88 3.01 -17.48
CA LEU A 20 21.63 1.87 -18.00
C LEU A 20 22.60 2.24 -19.14
N GLY A 21 22.78 3.54 -19.43
CA GLY A 21 23.70 4.02 -20.48
C GLY A 21 23.28 3.63 -21.90
N ARG A 22 21.97 3.50 -22.16
CA ARG A 22 21.43 3.04 -23.44
C ARG A 22 20.77 4.18 -24.21
N ASN A 23 21.01 4.13 -25.52
CA ASN A 23 20.26 4.90 -26.51
C ASN A 23 19.03 4.06 -26.92
N ASP A 24 17.83 4.55 -26.60
CA ASP A 24 16.55 3.94 -26.97
C ASP A 24 15.84 4.88 -27.96
N PRO A 25 15.37 4.43 -29.13
CA PRO A 25 14.68 5.28 -30.10
C PRO A 25 13.40 5.99 -29.58
N ARG A 26 12.91 5.66 -28.38
CA ARG A 26 11.89 6.40 -27.60
C ARG A 26 12.47 7.58 -26.81
N GLU A 27 13.72 7.96 -27.08
CA GLU A 27 14.70 8.79 -26.34
C GLU A 27 14.30 10.19 -25.87
N PHE A 28 13.13 10.69 -26.23
CA PHE A 28 12.77 12.05 -25.85
C PHE A 28 12.21 12.07 -24.44
N PRO A 29 12.72 12.96 -23.56
CA PRO A 29 12.08 13.17 -22.27
C PRO A 29 10.60 13.51 -22.52
N PRO A 30 9.66 12.94 -21.75
CA PRO A 30 8.25 13.25 -21.92
C PRO A 30 8.05 14.76 -21.93
N ASN A 31 7.32 15.28 -22.92
CA ASN A 31 7.05 16.71 -23.01
C ASN A 31 5.94 17.17 -22.03
N ASP A 32 5.53 16.30 -21.11
CA ASP A 32 4.51 16.59 -20.12
C ASP A 32 5.04 17.59 -19.06
N GLU A 33 4.37 18.72 -18.94
CA GLU A 33 4.76 19.80 -18.03
C GLU A 33 4.71 19.36 -16.56
N ASN A 34 3.75 18.50 -16.18
CA ASN A 34 3.60 18.04 -14.80
C ASN A 34 4.72 17.08 -14.41
N ILE A 35 5.14 16.21 -15.33
CA ILE A 35 6.29 15.31 -15.11
C ILE A 35 7.56 16.15 -14.97
N LYS A 36 7.77 17.18 -15.81
CA LYS A 36 8.91 18.09 -15.71
C LYS A 36 8.94 18.81 -14.36
N LYS A 37 7.84 19.46 -13.98
CA LYS A 37 7.70 20.14 -12.69
C LYS A 37 7.96 19.18 -11.52
N SER A 38 7.37 17.99 -11.54
CA SER A 38 7.55 16.98 -10.49
C SER A 38 9.03 16.60 -10.31
N ARG A 39 9.76 16.41 -11.42
CA ARG A 39 11.20 16.13 -11.39
C ARG A 39 12.00 17.29 -10.82
N GLU A 40 11.70 18.51 -11.23
CA GLU A 40 12.37 19.72 -10.74
C GLU A 40 12.16 19.94 -9.23
N PHE A 41 10.99 19.57 -8.71
CA PHE A 41 10.73 19.61 -7.27
C PHE A 41 11.56 18.58 -6.50
N ILE A 42 11.63 17.34 -6.97
CA ILE A 42 12.32 16.24 -6.26
C ILE A 42 13.84 16.33 -6.40
N ARG A 43 14.36 16.85 -7.52
CA ARG A 43 15.79 16.86 -7.82
C ARG A 43 16.59 17.53 -6.71
N ASP A 44 17.73 16.93 -6.36
CA ASP A 44 18.73 17.60 -5.53
C ASP A 44 19.20 18.89 -6.23
N LYS A 45 18.91 20.04 -5.61
CA LYS A 45 19.24 21.36 -6.15
C LYS A 45 20.71 21.71 -5.97
N SER A 46 21.46 20.95 -5.18
CA SER A 46 22.90 21.14 -4.98
C SER A 46 23.74 20.60 -6.15
N ILE A 47 23.13 19.83 -7.06
CA ILE A 47 23.82 19.15 -8.17
C ILE A 47 23.50 19.84 -9.51
N ASN A 48 24.52 19.93 -10.38
CA ASN A 48 24.43 20.58 -11.68
C ASN A 48 23.33 19.93 -12.55
N PRO A 49 22.38 20.70 -13.12
CA PRO A 49 21.38 20.19 -14.07
C PRO A 49 21.93 19.35 -15.23
N ASP A 50 23.13 19.67 -15.70
CA ASP A 50 23.81 19.01 -16.82
C ASP A 50 24.70 17.83 -16.38
N TYR A 51 24.67 17.47 -15.09
CA TYR A 51 25.36 16.30 -14.59
C TYR A 51 24.78 15.03 -15.22
N ILE A 52 25.65 14.26 -15.86
CA ILE A 52 25.32 12.94 -16.40
C ILE A 52 25.66 11.94 -15.30
N PRO A 53 24.66 11.20 -14.77
CA PRO A 53 24.91 10.16 -13.76
C PRO A 53 25.95 9.19 -14.29
N ASP A 54 26.88 8.77 -13.43
CA ASP A 54 27.85 7.74 -13.80
C ASP A 54 27.10 6.42 -14.05
N SER A 55 27.01 6.02 -15.33
CA SER A 55 26.42 4.75 -15.72
C SER A 55 27.19 3.65 -14.99
N CYS A 56 26.49 2.85 -14.18
CA CYS A 56 27.03 1.78 -13.31
C CYS A 56 27.31 2.14 -11.83
N LYS A 57 26.93 3.32 -11.31
CA LYS A 57 26.89 3.51 -9.84
C LYS A 57 25.92 2.49 -9.24
N LYS A 58 26.36 1.73 -8.23
CA LYS A 58 25.47 0.80 -7.51
C LYS A 58 24.62 1.56 -6.51
N LEU A 59 23.38 1.11 -6.31
CA LEU A 59 22.50 1.67 -5.30
C LEU A 59 23.02 1.33 -3.91
N LYS A 60 23.37 2.35 -3.11
CA LYS A 60 23.68 2.18 -1.69
C LYS A 60 22.43 1.73 -0.93
N THR A 61 22.60 0.84 0.03
CA THR A 61 21.51 0.44 0.93
C THR A 61 21.18 1.56 1.90
N ILE A 62 19.92 1.63 2.34
CA ILE A 62 19.51 2.64 3.33
C ILE A 62 20.29 2.53 4.65
N PHE A 63 20.76 1.33 4.99
CA PHE A 63 21.54 1.08 6.20
C PHE A 63 22.94 1.69 6.15
N SER A 64 23.45 2.01 4.96
CA SER A 64 24.72 2.72 4.81
C SER A 64 24.67 4.17 5.29
N PHE A 65 23.46 4.72 5.47
CA PHE A 65 23.25 6.07 6.01
C PHE A 65 22.91 6.08 7.50
N VAL A 66 22.79 4.90 8.13
CA VAL A 66 22.49 4.79 9.56
C VAL A 66 23.79 4.63 10.33
N GLN A 67 24.14 5.64 11.13
CA GLN A 67 25.29 5.55 12.05
C GLN A 67 24.81 5.04 13.42
N PRO A 68 25.27 3.86 13.88
CA PRO A 68 24.99 3.41 15.24
C PRO A 68 25.71 4.30 16.25
N HIS A 69 25.04 4.73 17.31
CA HIS A 69 25.61 5.61 18.33
C HIS A 69 26.91 5.10 19.00
N ASN A 70 27.18 3.80 18.92
CA ASN A 70 28.29 3.14 19.63
C ASN A 70 29.41 2.62 18.70
N LEU A 71 29.39 2.98 17.40
CA LEU A 71 30.38 2.53 16.43
C LEU A 71 30.80 3.68 15.51
N ASP A 72 32.11 3.98 15.48
CA ASP A 72 32.71 4.94 14.54
C ASP A 72 32.96 4.33 13.15
N ILE A 73 32.31 3.20 12.83
CA ILE A 73 32.53 2.45 11.60
C ILE A 73 31.35 2.66 10.66
N TYR A 74 31.63 3.23 9.48
CA TYR A 74 30.70 3.30 8.37
C TYR A 74 30.78 2.03 7.53
N TYR A 75 29.66 1.34 7.35
CA TYR A 75 29.56 0.21 6.43
C TYR A 75 28.79 0.63 5.17
N GLU A 76 29.53 0.84 4.09
CA GLU A 76 28.91 0.96 2.78
C GLU A 76 28.51 -0.43 2.27
N SER A 77 27.23 -0.59 2.01
CA SER A 77 26.63 -1.79 1.44
C SER A 77 25.81 -1.39 0.23
N TYR A 78 25.84 -2.23 -0.79
CA TYR A 78 25.27 -1.95 -2.09
C TYR A 78 24.33 -3.07 -2.50
N PHE A 79 23.24 -2.72 -3.18
CA PHE A 79 22.37 -3.71 -3.80
C PHE A 79 23.02 -4.30 -5.06
N PRO A 80 22.77 -5.59 -5.34
CA PRO A 80 23.21 -6.21 -6.59
C PRO A 80 22.38 -5.67 -7.76
N LEU A 81 23.03 -5.46 -8.91
CA LEU A 81 22.37 -4.98 -10.11
C LEU A 81 21.60 -6.13 -10.77
N LYS A 82 20.39 -6.44 -10.30
CA LYS A 82 19.56 -7.53 -10.82
C LYS A 82 18.08 -7.17 -10.84
N GLN A 83 17.27 -8.01 -11.50
CA GLN A 83 15.82 -7.92 -11.39
C GLN A 83 15.35 -8.54 -10.06
N LEU A 84 14.24 -8.05 -9.52
CA LEU A 84 13.59 -8.64 -8.37
C LEU A 84 13.10 -10.06 -8.70
N SER A 85 13.56 -11.03 -7.91
CA SER A 85 13.23 -12.45 -8.05
C SER A 85 12.74 -12.99 -6.72
N ILE A 86 11.75 -13.88 -6.76
CA ILE A 86 11.29 -14.62 -5.58
C ILE A 86 12.30 -15.72 -5.22
N ARG A 87 13.13 -16.14 -6.18
CA ARG A 87 14.15 -17.16 -5.95
C ARG A 87 15.34 -16.54 -5.23
N LEU A 88 15.89 -17.30 -4.28
CA LEU A 88 17.16 -16.98 -3.64
C LEU A 88 18.27 -17.23 -4.66
N ASP A 89 18.45 -16.26 -5.54
CA ASP A 89 19.53 -16.25 -6.53
C ASP A 89 20.80 -15.65 -5.90
N SER A 90 21.97 -15.98 -6.45
CA SER A 90 23.24 -15.41 -5.99
C SER A 90 23.24 -13.87 -6.07
N ASP A 91 24.09 -13.22 -5.28
CA ASP A 91 24.28 -11.76 -5.32
C ASP A 91 25.23 -11.32 -6.44
N GLN A 92 25.23 -12.06 -7.55
CA GLN A 92 25.95 -11.66 -8.76
C GLN A 92 25.15 -10.59 -9.50
N ASP A 93 25.88 -9.58 -9.99
CA ASP A 93 25.30 -8.55 -10.84
C ASP A 93 24.95 -9.14 -12.21
N ASN A 94 23.80 -8.75 -12.74
CA ASN A 94 23.48 -8.94 -14.13
C ASN A 94 24.16 -7.87 -14.98
N ASP A 95 24.44 -8.22 -16.23
CA ASP A 95 24.85 -7.25 -17.23
C ASP A 95 23.72 -6.25 -17.56
N THR A 96 24.07 -5.00 -17.82
CA THR A 96 23.09 -3.93 -18.10
C THR A 96 22.35 -4.15 -19.43
N ASP A 97 23.00 -4.73 -20.45
CA ASP A 97 22.35 -5.13 -21.71
C ASP A 97 21.31 -6.21 -21.46
N TYR A 98 21.71 -7.23 -20.68
CA TYR A 98 20.79 -8.30 -20.33
C TYR A 98 19.54 -7.76 -19.63
N LEU A 99 19.73 -6.91 -18.61
CA LEU A 99 18.63 -6.33 -17.83
C LEU A 99 17.67 -5.50 -18.70
N PHE A 100 18.20 -4.64 -19.57
CA PHE A 100 17.39 -3.80 -20.45
C PHE A 100 16.66 -4.60 -21.54
N ASN A 101 17.33 -5.62 -22.11
CA ASN A 101 16.73 -6.49 -23.12
C ASN A 101 15.59 -7.34 -22.54
N GLU A 102 15.76 -7.90 -21.35
CA GLU A 102 14.69 -8.64 -20.66
C GLU A 102 13.51 -7.74 -20.29
N PHE A 103 13.79 -6.53 -19.77
CA PHE A 103 12.74 -5.52 -19.54
C PHE A 103 11.96 -5.23 -20.83
N ASN A 104 12.63 -5.00 -21.95
CA ASN A 104 11.98 -4.70 -23.23
C ASN A 104 11.13 -5.86 -23.74
N LYS A 105 11.59 -7.11 -23.59
CA LYS A 105 10.80 -8.30 -23.94
C LYS A 105 9.48 -8.36 -23.17
N GLU A 106 9.51 -8.15 -21.85
CA GLU A 106 8.32 -8.14 -21.02
C GLU A 106 7.46 -6.87 -21.21
N PHE A 107 8.09 -5.73 -21.51
CA PHE A 107 7.37 -4.50 -21.82
C PHE A 107 6.49 -4.65 -23.07
N MET A 108 6.98 -5.39 -24.08
CA MET A 108 6.22 -5.66 -25.31
C MET A 108 5.05 -6.63 -25.10
N SER A 109 5.03 -7.38 -24.00
CA SER A 109 3.92 -8.28 -23.63
C SER A 109 2.88 -7.64 -22.70
N LEU A 110 3.05 -6.36 -22.35
CA LEU A 110 2.08 -5.62 -21.54
C LEU A 110 0.68 -5.61 -22.17
N PRO A 111 -0.40 -5.68 -21.35
CA PRO A 111 -1.75 -5.61 -21.86
C PRO A 111 -2.00 -4.28 -22.59
N LYS A 112 -2.87 -4.32 -23.61
CA LYS A 112 -3.15 -3.15 -24.46
C LYS A 112 -4.22 -2.22 -23.89
N LYS A 113 -4.97 -2.66 -22.88
CA LYS A 113 -6.14 -1.96 -22.33
C LYS A 113 -6.07 -1.90 -20.80
N ASP A 114 -7.08 -2.42 -20.11
CA ASP A 114 -7.25 -2.30 -18.67
C ASP A 114 -6.06 -2.86 -17.89
N GLY A 115 -5.71 -2.17 -16.80
CA GLY A 115 -4.59 -2.54 -15.94
C GLY A 115 -3.20 -2.36 -16.56
N ARG A 116 -3.06 -1.78 -17.77
CA ARG A 116 -1.76 -1.57 -18.42
C ARG A 116 -0.77 -0.81 -17.55
N PHE A 117 -1.18 0.33 -17.01
CA PHE A 117 -0.31 1.14 -16.17
C PHE A 117 0.12 0.40 -14.89
N GLU A 118 -0.81 -0.31 -14.24
CA GLU A 118 -0.50 -1.10 -13.04
C GLU A 118 0.42 -2.29 -13.34
N THR A 119 0.25 -2.92 -14.51
CA THR A 119 1.16 -3.97 -14.99
C THR A 119 2.54 -3.38 -15.28
N PHE A 120 2.60 -2.22 -15.93
CA PHE A 120 3.84 -1.48 -16.16
C PHE A 120 4.52 -1.08 -14.84
N TYR A 121 3.78 -0.56 -13.86
CA TYR A 121 4.29 -0.19 -12.55
C TYR A 121 4.98 -1.37 -11.85
N ASN A 122 4.37 -2.56 -11.89
CA ASN A 122 4.95 -3.77 -11.31
C ASN A 122 6.14 -4.30 -12.13
N LEU A 123 6.08 -4.22 -13.46
CA LEU A 123 7.22 -4.53 -14.33
C LEU A 123 8.40 -3.59 -14.04
N PHE A 124 8.12 -2.29 -13.94
CA PHE A 124 9.12 -1.28 -13.64
C PHE A 124 9.73 -1.54 -12.27
N LYS A 125 8.93 -1.85 -11.25
CA LYS A 125 9.42 -2.30 -9.93
C LYS A 125 10.37 -3.48 -10.05
N LYS A 126 9.99 -4.51 -10.80
CA LYS A 126 10.80 -5.72 -10.98
C LYS A 126 12.20 -5.40 -11.52
N TYR A 127 12.34 -4.49 -12.47
CA TYR A 127 13.63 -4.20 -13.10
C TYR A 127 14.41 -3.04 -12.46
N THR A 128 13.75 -2.16 -11.72
CA THR A 128 14.35 -0.88 -11.28
C THR A 128 14.48 -0.71 -9.77
N TRP A 129 14.13 -1.74 -8.99
CA TRP A 129 14.24 -1.73 -7.53
C TRP A 129 15.68 -1.56 -7.02
N TYR A 130 16.66 -2.19 -7.68
CA TYR A 130 18.08 -2.11 -7.31
C TYR A 130 18.90 -1.12 -8.14
N ILE A 131 18.27 -0.43 -9.09
CA ILE A 131 18.92 0.58 -9.93
C ILE A 131 18.84 1.92 -9.20
N PRO A 132 19.93 2.71 -9.09
CA PRO A 132 19.84 4.04 -8.49
C PRO A 132 19.01 5.02 -9.32
N GLY A 133 18.39 5.98 -8.63
CA GLY A 133 17.65 7.06 -9.28
C GLY A 133 18.54 7.97 -10.14
N THR A 134 17.91 8.65 -11.09
CA THR A 134 18.51 9.64 -12.00
C THR A 134 18.42 11.08 -11.48
N LEU A 135 17.76 11.29 -10.34
CA LEU A 135 17.63 12.61 -9.68
C LEU A 135 18.68 12.83 -8.56
N GLU A 136 19.72 11.99 -8.53
CA GLU A 136 20.90 12.12 -7.66
C GLU A 136 20.61 12.15 -6.16
N MET A 137 19.55 11.46 -5.76
CA MET A 137 19.26 11.22 -4.35
C MET A 137 19.91 9.89 -3.94
N GLU A 138 20.95 9.96 -3.10
CA GLU A 138 21.63 8.76 -2.64
C GLU A 138 20.67 7.83 -1.85
N GLY A 139 20.80 6.52 -2.08
CA GLY A 139 19.98 5.51 -1.39
C GLY A 139 18.55 5.37 -1.93
N ILE A 140 18.16 6.15 -2.95
CA ILE A 140 16.84 6.06 -3.58
C ILE A 140 16.94 5.31 -4.90
N SER A 141 16.10 4.28 -5.06
CA SER A 141 16.02 3.52 -6.29
C SER A 141 15.28 4.27 -7.39
N LEU A 142 15.54 3.90 -8.63
CA LEU A 142 14.85 4.43 -9.80
C LEU A 142 13.35 4.13 -9.74
N PHE A 143 12.95 3.01 -9.13
CA PHE A 143 11.55 2.71 -8.85
C PHE A 143 10.91 3.72 -7.89
N GLU A 144 11.52 3.97 -6.73
CA GLU A 144 10.95 4.90 -5.74
C GLU A 144 10.93 6.34 -6.28
N GLN A 145 11.93 6.73 -7.09
CA GLN A 145 11.89 7.99 -7.82
C GLN A 145 10.70 8.06 -8.78
N PHE A 146 10.52 7.04 -9.63
CA PHE A 146 9.42 6.98 -10.60
C PHE A 146 8.06 7.07 -9.90
N LYS A 147 7.91 6.34 -8.79
CA LYS A 147 6.73 6.34 -7.93
C LYS A 147 6.46 7.74 -7.36
N ALA A 148 7.46 8.42 -6.82
CA ALA A 148 7.32 9.79 -6.32
C ALA A 148 6.93 10.79 -7.42
N VAL A 149 7.60 10.76 -8.57
CA VAL A 149 7.28 11.62 -9.73
C VAL A 149 5.85 11.37 -10.21
N THR A 150 5.42 10.12 -10.27
CA THR A 150 4.05 9.74 -10.64
C THR A 150 3.03 10.32 -9.66
N ALA A 151 3.25 10.12 -8.35
CA ALA A 151 2.34 10.59 -7.32
C ALA A 151 2.18 12.12 -7.34
N ILE A 152 3.29 12.86 -7.47
CA ILE A 152 3.28 14.33 -7.57
C ILE A 152 2.61 14.78 -8.88
N SER A 153 2.91 14.13 -10.00
CA SER A 153 2.29 14.46 -11.30
C SER A 153 0.77 14.32 -11.25
N HIS A 154 0.25 13.28 -10.58
CA HIS A 154 -1.19 13.12 -10.34
C HIS A 154 -1.77 14.27 -9.51
N CYS A 155 -1.08 14.69 -8.45
CA CYS A 155 -1.53 15.78 -7.60
C CYS A 155 -1.56 17.11 -8.37
N LEU A 156 -0.52 17.39 -9.15
CA LEU A 156 -0.41 18.57 -10.02
C LEU A 156 -1.56 18.65 -11.03
N VAL A 157 -1.86 17.54 -11.71
CA VAL A 157 -2.93 17.50 -12.71
C VAL A 157 -4.32 17.77 -12.11
N LYS A 158 -4.57 17.30 -10.88
CA LYS A 158 -5.90 17.41 -10.26
C LYS A 158 -6.11 18.68 -9.42
N GLY A 159 -5.09 19.13 -8.71
CA GLY A 159 -5.22 20.17 -7.68
C GLY A 159 -4.02 21.11 -7.56
N GLY A 160 -3.15 21.12 -8.56
CA GLY A 160 -1.97 21.97 -8.58
C GLY A 160 -0.95 21.61 -7.49
N GLU A 161 -0.32 22.62 -6.89
CA GLU A 161 0.76 22.42 -5.91
C GLU A 161 0.27 22.00 -4.52
N LYS A 162 -1.05 22.01 -4.29
CA LYS A 162 -1.68 21.64 -3.03
C LYS A 162 -2.09 20.17 -3.05
N SER A 163 -1.50 19.40 -2.15
CA SER A 163 -1.73 17.97 -2.00
C SER A 163 -2.27 17.64 -0.60
N LEU A 164 -2.78 16.43 -0.44
CA LEU A 164 -3.18 15.85 0.84
C LEU A 164 -2.22 14.72 1.19
N LEU A 165 -1.61 14.79 2.37
CA LEU A 165 -0.97 13.64 2.98
C LEU A 165 -2.04 12.88 3.76
N VAL A 166 -2.47 11.76 3.21
CA VAL A 166 -3.47 10.87 3.79
C VAL A 166 -2.74 9.79 4.58
N GLY A 167 -3.19 9.53 5.80
CA GLY A 167 -2.68 8.45 6.63
C GLY A 167 -3.83 7.63 7.18
N GLY A 168 -3.66 6.31 7.16
CA GLY A 168 -4.62 5.38 7.70
C GLY A 168 -3.95 4.34 8.60
N ASP A 169 -4.72 3.89 9.57
CA ASP A 169 -4.37 2.77 10.43
C ASP A 169 -5.61 1.93 10.72
N ILE A 170 -5.44 0.61 10.76
CA ILE A 170 -6.51 -0.33 11.07
C ILE A 170 -6.22 -0.96 12.44
N PRO A 171 -6.62 -0.31 13.55
CA PRO A 171 -6.49 -0.92 14.86
C PRO A 171 -7.40 -2.16 15.00
N GLY A 172 -7.05 -3.03 15.96
CA GLY A 172 -7.79 -4.28 16.22
C GLY A 172 -7.18 -5.53 15.57
N ILE A 173 -6.23 -5.38 14.63
CA ILE A 173 -5.52 -6.50 13.97
C ILE A 173 -4.96 -7.51 14.98
N GLN A 174 -4.25 -7.04 16.01
CA GLN A 174 -3.66 -7.94 17.02
C GLN A 174 -4.74 -8.69 17.81
N SER A 175 -5.79 -8.00 18.23
CA SER A 175 -6.91 -8.61 18.96
C SER A 175 -7.58 -9.68 18.10
N MET A 176 -7.87 -9.39 16.84
CA MET A 176 -8.51 -10.35 15.93
C MET A 176 -7.63 -11.60 15.66
N LEU A 177 -6.31 -11.46 15.71
CA LEU A 177 -5.37 -12.58 15.54
C LEU A 177 -5.27 -13.47 16.79
N TYR A 178 -5.23 -12.86 17.98
CA TYR A 178 -4.82 -13.57 19.21
C TYR A 178 -5.94 -13.82 20.21
N THR A 179 -7.13 -13.23 20.06
CA THR A 179 -8.32 -13.54 20.87
C THR A 179 -8.95 -14.86 20.42
N ILE A 180 -8.17 -15.95 20.46
CA ILE A 180 -8.61 -17.31 20.14
C ILE A 180 -8.21 -18.29 21.24
N THR A 181 -9.11 -19.20 21.58
CA THR A 181 -8.82 -20.29 22.53
C THR A 181 -7.85 -21.30 21.94
N SER A 182 -7.18 -22.09 22.78
CA SER A 182 -6.19 -23.09 22.35
C SER A 182 -6.77 -24.21 21.47
N LYS A 183 -8.08 -24.49 21.53
CA LYS A 183 -8.75 -25.47 20.67
C LYS A 183 -8.91 -24.91 19.25
N GLY A 184 -8.26 -25.52 18.27
CA GLY A 184 -8.42 -25.17 16.84
C GLY A 184 -7.74 -23.86 16.40
N ALA A 185 -7.18 -23.05 17.31
CA ALA A 185 -6.48 -21.80 16.99
C ALA A 185 -5.35 -21.96 15.95
N ALA A 186 -4.53 -23.00 16.08
CA ALA A 186 -3.43 -23.25 15.15
C ALA A 186 -3.94 -23.54 13.71
N LYS A 187 -5.14 -24.11 13.56
CA LYS A 187 -5.73 -24.42 12.25
C LYS A 187 -6.21 -23.15 11.54
N SER A 188 -6.75 -22.16 12.26
CA SER A 188 -7.33 -20.94 11.67
C SER A 188 -6.37 -19.74 11.60
N LEU A 189 -5.27 -19.74 12.35
CA LEU A 189 -4.35 -18.59 12.45
C LEU A 189 -3.79 -18.13 11.09
N ARG A 190 -3.39 -19.06 10.22
CA ARG A 190 -2.87 -18.72 8.88
C ARG A 190 -3.94 -18.02 8.03
N GLY A 191 -5.16 -18.54 8.05
CA GLY A 191 -6.31 -17.97 7.35
C GLY A 191 -6.66 -16.57 7.87
N ARG A 192 -6.64 -16.36 9.20
CA ARG A 192 -6.84 -15.04 9.81
C ARG A 192 -5.77 -14.03 9.41
N SER A 193 -4.49 -14.38 9.51
CA SER A 193 -3.39 -13.50 9.09
C SER A 193 -3.49 -13.12 7.62
N PHE A 194 -3.82 -14.10 6.78
CA PHE A 194 -4.00 -13.87 5.35
C PHE A 194 -5.22 -12.98 5.05
N TYR A 195 -6.35 -13.24 5.72
CA TYR A 195 -7.56 -12.42 5.63
C TYR A 195 -7.27 -10.96 6.00
N LEU A 196 -6.60 -10.73 7.13
CA LEU A 196 -6.28 -9.38 7.60
C LEU A 196 -5.33 -8.66 6.65
N GLN A 197 -4.32 -9.34 6.12
CA GLN A 197 -3.44 -8.77 5.09
C GLN A 197 -4.24 -8.37 3.85
N MET A 198 -5.11 -9.26 3.36
CA MET A 198 -5.97 -8.98 2.22
C MET A 198 -6.94 -7.83 2.47
N LEU A 199 -7.55 -7.77 3.66
CA LEU A 199 -8.47 -6.71 4.04
C LEU A 199 -7.75 -5.35 4.02
N CYS A 200 -6.54 -5.27 4.59
CA CYS A 200 -5.73 -4.06 4.56
C CYS A 200 -5.40 -3.64 3.11
N ASP A 201 -5.00 -4.59 2.27
CA ASP A 201 -4.68 -4.32 0.86
C ASP A 201 -5.93 -3.86 0.08
N ILE A 202 -7.08 -4.50 0.28
CA ILE A 202 -8.35 -4.14 -0.36
C ILE A 202 -8.82 -2.74 0.07
N ILE A 203 -8.66 -2.38 1.34
CA ILE A 203 -8.99 -1.03 1.84
C ILE A 203 -8.18 0.03 1.11
N VAL A 204 -6.85 -0.15 1.04
CA VAL A 204 -5.96 0.79 0.34
C VAL A 204 -6.29 0.86 -1.16
N GLN A 205 -6.52 -0.29 -1.80
CA GLN A 205 -6.90 -0.34 -3.21
C GLN A 205 -8.26 0.30 -3.50
N THR A 206 -9.23 0.15 -2.59
CA THR A 206 -10.53 0.81 -2.68
C THR A 206 -10.35 2.32 -2.62
N ILE A 207 -9.58 2.83 -1.65
CA ILE A 207 -9.29 4.26 -1.54
C ILE A 207 -8.63 4.78 -2.82
N ILE A 208 -7.56 4.14 -3.30
CA ILE A 208 -6.86 4.57 -4.53
C ILE A 208 -7.81 4.61 -5.73
N ARG A 209 -8.70 3.63 -5.86
CA ARG A 209 -9.69 3.57 -6.94
C ARG A 209 -10.74 4.68 -6.85
N GLU A 210 -11.31 4.92 -5.68
CA GLU A 210 -12.31 6.01 -5.48
C GLU A 210 -11.72 7.37 -5.84
N LEU A 211 -10.44 7.56 -5.50
CA LEU A 211 -9.67 8.74 -5.86
C LEU A 211 -9.18 8.70 -7.30
N SER A 212 -9.39 7.64 -8.08
CA SER A 212 -8.87 7.50 -9.45
C SER A 212 -7.36 7.75 -9.54
N LEU A 213 -6.62 7.33 -8.51
CA LEU A 213 -5.16 7.38 -8.42
C LEU A 213 -4.56 6.05 -8.89
N THR A 214 -3.24 6.00 -9.00
CA THR A 214 -2.51 4.76 -9.34
C THR A 214 -1.83 4.20 -8.10
N SER A 215 -1.35 2.95 -8.17
CA SER A 215 -0.59 2.35 -7.05
C SER A 215 0.64 3.16 -6.65
N ALA A 216 1.16 4.01 -7.54
CA ALA A 216 2.30 4.87 -7.25
C ALA A 216 1.99 5.97 -6.20
N ASN A 217 0.72 6.33 -6.01
CA ASN A 217 0.29 7.29 -4.99
C ASN A 217 0.35 6.71 -3.56
N ILE A 218 0.49 5.38 -3.41
CA ILE A 218 0.70 4.74 -2.11
C ILE A 218 2.17 4.91 -1.72
N ILE A 219 2.46 5.80 -0.76
CA ILE A 219 3.83 6.02 -0.26
C ILE A 219 4.33 4.75 0.42
N TYR A 220 3.53 4.18 1.31
CA TYR A 220 3.72 2.84 1.85
C TYR A 220 2.40 2.26 2.35
N SER A 221 2.36 0.93 2.47
CA SER A 221 1.31 0.15 3.13
C SER A 221 1.95 -1.06 3.80
N ALA A 222 1.83 -1.17 5.12
CA ALA A 222 2.39 -2.29 5.88
C ALA A 222 1.66 -2.45 7.23
N GLY A 223 1.26 -3.68 7.56
CA GLY A 223 0.71 -4.01 8.88
C GLY A 223 -0.56 -3.23 9.26
N GLY A 224 -1.41 -2.91 8.29
CA GLY A 224 -2.62 -2.10 8.48
C GLY A 224 -2.39 -0.59 8.50
N ASN A 225 -1.13 -0.15 8.47
CA ASN A 225 -0.75 1.26 8.42
C ASN A 225 -0.36 1.67 7.01
N PHE A 226 -0.87 2.79 6.52
CA PHE A 226 -0.58 3.27 5.18
C PHE A 226 -0.48 4.79 5.11
N LYS A 227 0.25 5.28 4.10
CA LYS A 227 0.23 6.69 3.68
C LYS A 227 0.02 6.79 2.19
N ILE A 228 -0.84 7.71 1.77
CA ILE A 228 -1.17 8.00 0.38
C ILE A 228 -0.95 9.50 0.14
N LEU A 229 -0.38 9.83 -1.02
CA LEU A 229 -0.35 11.20 -1.52
C LEU A 229 -1.52 11.40 -2.48
N ALA A 230 -2.46 12.27 -2.13
CA ALA A 230 -3.64 12.57 -2.92
C ALA A 230 -3.71 14.06 -3.28
N SER A 231 -4.59 14.42 -4.21
CA SER A 231 -4.81 15.83 -4.55
C SER A 231 -5.67 16.52 -3.49
N SER A 232 -5.50 17.83 -3.30
CA SER A 232 -6.41 18.65 -2.49
C SER A 232 -7.88 18.57 -2.94
N ALA A 233 -8.13 18.32 -4.23
CA ALA A 233 -9.47 18.14 -4.78
C ALA A 233 -10.17 16.83 -4.34
N ASP A 234 -9.44 15.89 -3.74
CA ASP A 234 -9.96 14.56 -3.40
C ASP A 234 -10.51 14.47 -1.97
N SER A 235 -10.59 15.59 -1.22
CA SER A 235 -11.00 15.61 0.19
C SER A 235 -12.40 15.05 0.45
N GLU A 236 -13.38 15.36 -0.41
CA GLU A 236 -14.76 14.85 -0.25
C GLU A 236 -14.82 13.35 -0.51
N LYS A 237 -14.13 12.89 -1.56
CA LYS A 237 -14.04 11.45 -1.89
C LYS A 237 -13.36 10.64 -0.80
N LEU A 238 -12.33 11.21 -0.15
CA LEU A 238 -11.69 10.60 1.02
C LEU A 238 -12.66 10.40 2.17
N GLN A 239 -13.51 11.40 2.42
CA GLN A 239 -14.53 11.32 3.46
C GLN A 239 -15.54 10.21 3.14
N THR A 240 -16.10 10.21 1.92
CA THR A 240 -17.04 9.16 1.48
C THR A 240 -16.43 7.76 1.59
N ALA A 241 -15.19 7.58 1.10
CA ALA A 241 -14.50 6.29 1.17
C ALA A 241 -14.26 5.84 2.62
N ARG A 242 -13.86 6.77 3.52
CA ARG A 242 -13.69 6.47 4.94
C ARG A 242 -14.98 5.94 5.56
N ASP A 243 -16.08 6.64 5.31
CA ASP A 243 -17.35 6.38 5.96
C ASP A 243 -17.97 5.08 5.42
N GLU A 244 -17.89 4.83 4.10
CA GLU A 244 -18.32 3.55 3.51
C GLU A 244 -17.52 2.36 4.03
N ILE A 245 -16.19 2.48 4.09
CA ILE A 245 -15.33 1.40 4.60
C ILE A 245 -15.64 1.12 6.07
N ASN A 246 -15.81 2.16 6.89
CA ASN A 246 -16.16 1.98 8.29
C ASN A 246 -17.55 1.36 8.48
N ASN A 247 -18.55 1.72 7.67
CA ASN A 247 -19.86 1.05 7.69
C ASN A 247 -19.69 -0.46 7.42
N ARG A 248 -18.95 -0.83 6.37
CA ARG A 248 -18.70 -2.25 6.03
C ARG A 248 -17.91 -2.99 7.11
N LEU A 249 -16.93 -2.33 7.74
CA LEU A 249 -16.18 -2.90 8.86
C LEU A 249 -17.06 -3.11 10.08
N LEU A 250 -17.96 -2.16 10.39
CA LEU A 250 -18.90 -2.31 11.50
C LEU A 250 -19.83 -3.49 11.25
N ASP A 251 -20.42 -3.58 10.07
CA ASP A 251 -21.37 -4.65 9.72
C ASP A 251 -20.70 -6.04 9.73
N ALA A 252 -19.47 -6.15 9.21
CA ALA A 252 -18.76 -7.41 9.09
C ALA A 252 -18.02 -7.86 10.36
N HIS A 253 -17.56 -6.92 11.19
CA HIS A 253 -16.68 -7.19 12.33
C HIS A 253 -17.21 -6.69 13.67
N ARG A 254 -18.43 -6.14 13.72
CA ARG A 254 -19.10 -5.71 14.97
C ARG A 254 -18.21 -4.83 15.85
N GLY A 255 -17.40 -3.98 15.22
CA GLY A 255 -16.51 -3.05 15.90
C GLY A 255 -15.16 -3.62 16.36
N GLU A 256 -14.81 -4.87 16.03
CA GLU A 256 -13.46 -5.42 16.30
C GLU A 256 -12.36 -4.75 15.45
N LEU A 257 -12.74 -4.24 14.27
CA LEU A 257 -11.87 -3.52 13.36
C LEU A 257 -12.45 -2.14 13.04
N PHE A 258 -11.58 -1.17 12.84
CA PHE A 258 -11.94 0.19 12.50
C PHE A 258 -10.90 0.78 11.54
N LEU A 259 -11.29 1.64 10.61
CA LEU A 259 -10.37 2.42 9.80
C LEU A 259 -10.21 3.82 10.41
N ALA A 260 -9.09 4.04 11.10
CA ALA A 260 -8.67 5.36 11.55
C ALA A 260 -7.91 6.06 10.42
N MET A 261 -8.63 6.85 9.61
CA MET A 261 -8.07 7.55 8.46
C MET A 261 -8.30 9.05 8.55
N ASP A 262 -7.22 9.82 8.35
CA ASP A 262 -7.26 11.28 8.32
C ASP A 262 -6.28 11.82 7.26
N TRP A 263 -6.37 13.10 6.98
CA TRP A 263 -5.50 13.79 6.04
C TRP A 263 -5.18 15.21 6.46
N ILE A 264 -4.06 15.71 5.94
CA ILE A 264 -3.62 17.10 6.12
C ILE A 264 -3.17 17.69 4.79
N GLU A 265 -3.34 18.99 4.64
CA GLU A 265 -2.87 19.72 3.47
C GLU A 265 -1.35 19.92 3.54
N ILE A 266 -0.68 19.65 2.43
CA ILE A 266 0.76 19.80 2.24
C ILE A 266 1.05 20.37 0.85
N ASN A 267 1.95 21.35 0.79
CA ASN A 267 2.44 21.88 -0.49
C ASN A 267 3.64 21.07 -0.98
N LEU A 268 3.90 21.10 -2.29
CA LEU A 268 5.05 20.38 -2.88
C LEU A 268 6.40 20.77 -2.27
N ASN A 269 6.59 22.04 -1.92
CA ASN A 269 7.83 22.50 -1.25
C ASN A 269 8.01 21.89 0.15
N GLU A 270 6.91 21.66 0.88
CA GLU A 270 6.92 21.03 2.20
C GLU A 270 7.16 19.51 2.11
N LEU A 271 6.82 18.89 0.97
CA LEU A 271 7.02 17.46 0.71
C LEU A 271 8.51 17.12 0.57
N VAL A 272 9.31 18.03 -0.02
CA VAL A 272 10.74 17.82 -0.30
C VAL A 272 11.62 18.25 0.89
N SER A 273 11.12 19.14 1.74
CA SER A 273 11.82 19.54 2.97
C SER A 273 11.65 18.49 4.07
N SER A 274 12.75 17.88 4.51
CA SER A 274 12.75 16.84 5.56
C SER A 274 12.07 17.32 6.85
N ASP A 275 12.38 18.52 7.33
CA ASP A 275 11.83 19.06 8.57
C ASP A 275 10.34 19.36 8.44
N ALA A 276 9.92 20.01 7.35
CA ALA A 276 8.52 20.33 7.12
C ALA A 276 7.67 19.05 6.94
N PHE A 277 8.19 18.07 6.18
CA PHE A 277 7.51 16.79 5.99
C PHE A 277 7.37 16.02 7.31
N SER A 278 8.43 15.97 8.13
CA SER A 278 8.39 15.33 9.45
C SER A 278 7.34 15.95 10.37
N GLU A 279 7.25 17.29 10.37
CA GLU A 279 6.25 18.01 11.17
C GLU A 279 4.81 17.73 10.69
N LYS A 280 4.59 17.72 9.38
CA LYS A 280 3.30 17.31 8.78
C LYS A 280 2.95 15.88 9.17
N VAL A 281 3.89 14.94 9.09
CA VAL A 281 3.65 13.55 9.52
C VAL A 281 3.25 13.48 11.01
N LYS A 282 3.89 14.24 11.90
CA LYS A 282 3.51 14.30 13.33
C LYS A 282 2.08 14.82 13.53
N GLN A 283 1.70 15.88 12.80
CA GLN A 283 0.35 16.43 12.84
C GLN A 283 -0.69 15.40 12.39
N LEU A 284 -0.41 14.70 11.29
CA LEU A 284 -1.26 13.63 10.77
C LEU A 284 -1.43 12.49 11.78
N VAL A 285 -0.33 12.02 12.38
CA VAL A 285 -0.36 10.98 13.43
C VAL A 285 -1.21 11.41 14.62
N LYS A 286 -1.15 12.68 15.03
CA LYS A 286 -2.00 13.22 16.11
C LYS A 286 -3.49 13.21 15.76
N LYS A 287 -3.85 13.56 14.52
CA LYS A 287 -5.24 13.49 14.03
C LYS A 287 -5.76 12.06 14.02
N ILE A 288 -5.01 11.13 13.43
CA ILE A 288 -5.32 9.69 13.44
C ILE A 288 -5.45 9.15 14.87
N GLY A 289 -4.51 9.53 15.75
CA GLY A 289 -4.54 9.15 17.16
C GLY A 289 -5.80 9.60 17.90
N THR A 290 -6.41 10.71 17.47
CA THR A 290 -7.68 11.19 18.03
C THR A 290 -8.85 10.32 17.59
N GLN A 291 -8.89 9.89 16.33
CA GLN A 291 -9.90 8.95 15.85
C GLN A 291 -9.78 7.58 16.53
N LYS A 292 -8.56 7.10 16.78
CA LYS A 292 -8.31 5.84 17.48
C LYS A 292 -8.87 5.77 18.90
N ARG A 293 -9.15 6.92 19.54
CA ARG A 293 -9.74 6.98 20.89
C ARG A 293 -11.27 6.99 20.88
N ALA A 294 -11.89 7.12 19.71
CA ALA A 294 -13.34 7.28 19.57
C ALA A 294 -13.82 6.59 18.29
N TRP A 295 -13.70 5.25 18.25
CA TRP A 295 -14.13 4.47 17.09
C TRP A 295 -15.61 4.67 16.85
N PHE A 296 -15.99 4.78 15.57
CA PHE A 296 -17.39 4.96 15.14
C PHE A 296 -18.14 6.17 15.75
N ALA A 297 -17.44 7.14 16.36
CA ALA A 297 -18.09 8.33 16.94
C ALA A 297 -18.81 9.24 15.93
N HIS A 298 -18.65 8.99 14.63
CA HIS A 298 -19.42 9.65 13.58
C HIS A 298 -20.79 8.97 13.37
N HIS A 299 -20.84 7.63 13.41
CA HIS A 299 -22.09 6.87 13.29
C HIS A 299 -23.09 7.22 14.41
N THR A 300 -22.59 7.53 15.61
CA THR A 300 -23.45 7.96 16.73
C THR A 300 -24.13 9.30 16.49
N LYS A 301 -23.54 10.17 15.65
CA LYS A 301 -24.11 11.47 15.27
C LYS A 301 -25.12 11.35 14.13
N ASP A 302 -24.99 10.31 13.29
CA ASP A 302 -25.82 10.08 12.11
C ASP A 302 -27.11 9.30 12.42
N GLY A 303 -27.52 9.24 13.69
CA GLY A 303 -28.72 8.50 14.11
C GLY A 303 -28.56 6.98 14.17
N ARG A 304 -27.36 6.44 13.91
CA ARG A 304 -27.02 5.01 14.04
C ARG A 304 -26.52 4.66 15.44
N TYR A 305 -27.11 5.26 16.48
CA TYR A 305 -26.70 5.05 17.87
C TYR A 305 -26.85 3.59 18.30
N ASP A 306 -27.98 2.97 17.92
CA ASP A 306 -28.33 1.59 18.28
C ASP A 306 -27.41 0.56 17.61
N ASP A 307 -26.74 0.89 16.50
CA ASP A 307 -25.81 -0.04 15.86
C ASP A 307 -24.53 -0.26 16.69
N ILE A 308 -24.20 0.70 17.57
CA ILE A 308 -23.00 0.67 18.41
C ILE A 308 -23.34 0.35 19.86
N PHE A 309 -24.38 0.99 20.39
CA PHE A 309 -24.76 0.90 21.81
C PHE A 309 -26.05 0.12 22.03
N GLY A 310 -26.73 -0.29 20.96
CA GLY A 310 -27.90 -1.17 21.06
C GLY A 310 -27.50 -2.52 21.64
N VAL A 311 -28.45 -3.13 22.34
CA VAL A 311 -28.24 -4.47 22.89
C VAL A 311 -28.12 -5.44 21.73
N GLN A 312 -26.99 -6.14 21.65
CA GLN A 312 -26.74 -7.19 20.68
C GLN A 312 -26.74 -8.53 21.38
N GLY A 313 -27.27 -9.55 20.70
CA GLY A 313 -27.35 -10.91 21.25
C GLY A 313 -28.54 -11.13 22.18
N GLU A 314 -28.69 -12.38 22.62
CA GLU A 314 -29.75 -12.77 23.57
C GLU A 314 -29.27 -12.64 25.03
N GLY A 315 -27.94 -12.64 25.26
CA GLY A 315 -27.34 -12.66 26.60
C GLY A 315 -27.64 -13.97 27.34
N GLY A 316 -26.96 -14.25 28.47
CA GLY A 316 -26.94 -15.57 29.13
C GLY A 316 -28.25 -16.13 29.74
N SER A 317 -29.42 -15.81 29.18
CA SER A 317 -30.76 -16.09 29.71
C SER A 317 -31.46 -17.30 29.06
N SER A 318 -30.94 -17.85 27.96
CA SER A 318 -31.54 -19.01 27.27
C SER A 318 -30.68 -20.27 27.42
N GLU A 319 -31.31 -21.40 27.79
CA GLU A 319 -30.70 -22.74 27.93
C GLU A 319 -30.09 -23.29 26.62
N HIS A 320 -30.18 -22.53 25.53
CA HIS A 320 -29.82 -22.92 24.16
C HIS A 320 -28.76 -22.03 23.50
N ILE A 321 -28.20 -21.02 24.19
CA ILE A 321 -27.13 -20.21 23.59
C ILE A 321 -25.86 -21.03 23.49
N ASN A 322 -25.43 -21.22 22.25
CA ASN A 322 -24.11 -21.74 21.95
C ASN A 322 -23.18 -20.55 21.69
N TYR A 323 -21.97 -20.65 22.21
CA TYR A 323 -20.90 -19.72 21.88
C TYR A 323 -19.95 -20.42 20.93
N CYS A 324 -19.36 -19.67 20.00
CA CYS A 324 -18.24 -20.20 19.26
C CYS A 324 -17.10 -20.54 20.23
N GLU A 325 -16.65 -21.80 20.24
CA GLU A 325 -15.54 -22.23 21.12
C GLU A 325 -14.20 -21.56 20.75
N VAL A 326 -14.11 -20.92 19.58
CA VAL A 326 -12.89 -20.27 19.07
C VAL A 326 -12.85 -18.78 19.39
N CYS A 327 -13.88 -18.01 19.02
CA CYS A 327 -13.91 -16.54 19.20
C CYS A 327 -14.90 -16.06 20.27
N HIS A 328 -15.65 -16.96 20.90
CA HIS A 328 -16.65 -16.66 21.94
C HIS A 328 -17.81 -15.75 21.55
N VAL A 329 -18.01 -15.49 20.26
CA VAL A 329 -19.21 -14.81 19.76
C VAL A 329 -20.43 -15.74 19.90
N GLU A 330 -21.57 -15.18 20.33
CA GLU A 330 -22.86 -15.88 20.35
C GLU A 330 -23.24 -16.38 18.95
N VAL A 331 -23.65 -17.64 18.87
CA VAL A 331 -24.14 -18.27 17.63
C VAL A 331 -25.52 -18.86 17.86
N ASP A 332 -26.42 -18.64 16.90
CA ASP A 332 -27.73 -19.28 16.88
C ASP A 332 -27.64 -20.68 16.21
N GLU A 333 -28.71 -21.47 16.28
CA GLU A 333 -28.74 -22.81 15.66
C GLU A 333 -28.60 -22.79 14.12
N ASN A 334 -28.87 -21.65 13.47
CA ASN A 334 -28.80 -21.47 12.01
C ASN A 334 -27.44 -20.94 11.51
N THR A 335 -26.59 -20.48 12.42
CA THR A 335 -25.29 -19.85 12.15
C THR A 335 -24.13 -20.61 12.77
N ARG A 336 -24.42 -21.62 13.60
CA ARG A 336 -23.41 -22.55 14.11
C ARG A 336 -23.00 -23.57 13.05
N GLU A 337 -21.71 -23.84 12.99
CA GLU A 337 -21.11 -24.96 12.30
C GLU A 337 -20.57 -25.93 13.36
N ILE A 338 -20.73 -27.24 13.15
CA ILE A 338 -20.23 -28.28 14.07
C ILE A 338 -19.15 -29.06 13.34
N ASP A 339 -17.93 -29.00 13.85
CA ASP A 339 -16.78 -29.72 13.29
C ASP A 339 -16.88 -31.23 13.59
N GLU A 340 -16.06 -32.05 12.93
CA GLU A 340 -16.06 -33.53 13.07
C GLU A 340 -15.80 -33.99 14.52
N ASP A 341 -15.11 -33.16 15.31
CA ASP A 341 -14.82 -33.40 16.72
C ASP A 341 -15.92 -32.89 17.69
N GLY A 342 -17.03 -32.38 17.14
CA GLY A 342 -18.15 -31.82 17.90
C GLY A 342 -17.96 -30.36 18.32
N THR A 343 -16.88 -29.69 17.91
CA THR A 343 -16.61 -28.29 18.26
C THR A 343 -17.60 -27.35 17.57
N ILE A 344 -18.26 -26.48 18.35
CA ILE A 344 -19.17 -25.46 17.82
C ILE A 344 -18.41 -24.21 17.39
N LYS A 345 -18.59 -23.79 16.13
CA LYS A 345 -17.93 -22.63 15.52
C LYS A 345 -18.94 -21.67 14.89
N CYS A 346 -18.58 -20.39 14.81
CA CYS A 346 -19.30 -19.45 13.94
C CYS A 346 -18.82 -19.58 12.49
N LYS A 347 -19.68 -19.20 11.53
CA LYS A 347 -19.35 -19.16 10.10
C LYS A 347 -18.03 -18.47 9.77
N GLN A 348 -17.70 -17.41 10.49
CA GLN A 348 -16.44 -16.68 10.26
C GLN A 348 -15.22 -17.51 10.66
N CYS A 349 -15.23 -18.12 11.85
CA CYS A 349 -14.12 -18.97 12.31
C CYS A 349 -13.93 -20.18 11.41
N ASP A 350 -15.03 -20.80 10.97
CA ASP A 350 -15.00 -21.91 10.03
C ASP A 350 -14.40 -21.49 8.68
N SER A 351 -14.84 -20.35 8.13
CA SER A 351 -14.29 -19.81 6.87
C SER A 351 -12.77 -19.55 6.92
N PHE A 352 -12.23 -19.16 8.09
CA PHE A 352 -10.79 -19.00 8.25
C PHE A 352 -10.03 -20.32 8.24
N GLU A 353 -10.62 -21.39 8.77
CA GLU A 353 -10.04 -22.73 8.72
C GLU A 353 -10.09 -23.31 7.31
N GLU A 354 -11.19 -23.10 6.59
CA GLU A 354 -11.31 -23.47 5.18
C GLU A 354 -10.24 -22.72 4.34
N LEU A 355 -10.10 -21.41 4.56
CA LEU A 355 -9.09 -20.58 3.92
C LEU A 355 -7.68 -21.10 4.24
N SER A 356 -7.35 -21.32 5.52
CA SER A 356 -6.08 -21.95 5.94
C SER A 356 -5.77 -23.24 5.20
N SER A 357 -6.77 -24.07 4.95
CA SER A 357 -6.64 -25.34 4.24
C SER A 357 -6.35 -25.12 2.76
N LYS A 358 -7.05 -24.18 2.10
CA LYS A 358 -6.79 -23.76 0.71
C LYS A 358 -5.38 -23.18 0.54
N LEU A 359 -4.91 -22.40 1.52
CA LEU A 359 -3.57 -21.77 1.52
C LEU A 359 -2.40 -22.77 1.53
N ARG A 360 -2.63 -24.08 1.78
CA ARG A 360 -1.57 -25.10 1.74
C ARG A 360 -1.10 -25.42 0.32
N LYS A 361 -1.94 -25.18 -0.69
CA LYS A 361 -1.61 -25.40 -2.10
C LYS A 361 -1.15 -24.08 -2.72
N LYS A 362 -0.42 -24.12 -3.84
CA LYS A 362 -0.20 -22.91 -4.63
C LYS A 362 -1.53 -22.49 -5.24
N PHE A 363 -1.94 -21.25 -5.01
CA PHE A 363 -3.14 -20.67 -5.59
C PHE A 363 -2.81 -19.27 -6.11
N TRP A 364 -3.64 -18.80 -7.03
CA TRP A 364 -3.66 -17.42 -7.48
C TRP A 364 -4.98 -16.82 -7.02
N LEU A 365 -4.94 -15.57 -6.56
CA LEU A 365 -6.16 -14.81 -6.28
C LEU A 365 -6.34 -13.74 -7.34
N MET A 366 -7.55 -13.67 -7.85
CA MET A 366 -7.99 -12.57 -8.70
C MET A 366 -8.90 -11.69 -7.86
N LEU A 367 -8.44 -10.48 -7.58
CA LEU A 367 -9.29 -9.42 -7.07
C LEU A 367 -9.98 -8.79 -8.28
N SER A 368 -11.29 -8.98 -8.37
CA SER A 368 -12.13 -8.32 -9.36
C SER A 368 -13.17 -7.49 -8.65
N TYR A 369 -13.54 -6.37 -9.26
CA TYR A 369 -14.64 -5.56 -8.76
C TYR A 369 -15.93 -6.17 -9.28
N CYS A 370 -16.83 -6.53 -8.38
CA CYS A 370 -18.22 -6.73 -8.75
C CYS A 370 -18.88 -5.36 -8.73
N GLU A 371 -19.33 -4.87 -9.89
CA GLU A 371 -20.30 -3.78 -9.90
C GLU A 371 -21.52 -4.26 -9.12
N ASN A 372 -21.87 -3.57 -8.03
CA ASN A 372 -23.05 -3.90 -7.26
C ASN A 372 -24.25 -3.86 -8.20
N THR A 373 -24.97 -4.98 -8.30
CA THR A 373 -26.25 -5.10 -9.00
C THR A 373 -27.37 -4.62 -8.11
#